data_AF-A0A942C2H8-F1
#
_entry.id   AF-A0A942C2H8-F1
#
_cell.length_a   1.000
_cell.length_b   1.000
_cell.length_c   1.000
_cell.angle_alpha   90.00
_cell.angle_beta   90.00
_cell.angle_gamma   90.00
#
_symmetry.space_group_name_H-M   'P 1'
#
loop_
_entity.id
_entity.type
_entity.pdbx_description
1 polymer ?
#
loop_
_entity_poly.entity_id
_entity_poly.type
_entity_poly.pdbx_seq_one_letter_code
_entity_poly.pdbx_strand_id
1 'polypeptide(L)' 'MNEPITMHAARMTLNHNDEIRAWAEQWLKAKERVVQSVMTEEEFEKHWRYVRPEQMHEGAIEAVTAYRQRNTL' A
#
# COMPACT_ATOMS: atom_id res chain seq x y z
N MET A 1 -9.15 17.79 -11.48
CA MET A 1 -8.32 17.46 -10.30
C MET A 1 -9.07 16.41 -9.51
N ASN A 2 -8.49 15.22 -9.31
CA ASN A 2 -9.11 14.20 -8.46
C ASN A 2 -9.17 14.74 -7.02
N GLU A 3 -10.34 14.68 -6.40
CA GLU A 3 -10.56 15.14 -5.04
C GLU A 3 -9.64 14.38 -4.06
N PRO A 4 -9.04 15.05 -3.06
CA PRO A 4 -8.21 14.39 -2.05
C PRO A 4 -9.02 13.33 -1.30
N ILE A 5 -8.52 12.09 -1.25
CA ILE A 5 -9.18 11.00 -0.51
C ILE A 5 -8.88 11.12 0.99
N THR A 6 -9.89 10.93 1.83
CA THR A 6 -9.71 10.88 3.29
C THR A 6 -9.19 9.51 3.74
N MET A 7 -8.58 9.44 4.93
CA MET A 7 -8.10 8.17 5.51
C MET A 7 -9.23 7.14 5.63
N HIS A 8 -10.40 7.57 6.10
CA HIS A 8 -11.57 6.70 6.20
C HIS A 8 -11.98 6.15 4.83
N ALA A 9 -12.12 7.01 3.82
CA ALA A 9 -12.49 6.59 2.47
C ALA A 9 -11.45 5.66 1.82
N ALA A 10 -10.15 5.90 2.05
CA ALA A 10 -9.08 5.04 1.55
C ALA A 10 -9.15 3.65 2.19
N ARG A 11 -9.28 3.57 3.51
CA ARG A 11 -9.41 2.29 4.23
C ARG A 11 -10.68 1.54 3.83
N MET A 12 -11.80 2.24 3.66
CA MET A 12 -13.05 1.63 3.17
C MET A 12 -12.88 1.08 1.75
N THR A 13 -12.14 1.77 0.87
CA THR A 13 -11.80 1.27 -0.46
C THR A 13 -11.02 -0.05 -0.37
N LEU A 14 -9.96 -0.08 0.47
CA LEU A 14 -9.12 -1.28 0.66
C LEU A 14 -9.82 -2.43 1.40
N ASN A 15 -10.94 -2.16 2.07
CA ASN A 15 -11.73 -3.19 2.75
C ASN A 15 -12.82 -3.78 1.86
N HIS A 16 -13.27 -3.06 0.83
CA HIS A 16 -14.39 -3.48 -0.03
C HIS A 16 -13.96 -3.91 -1.44
N ASN A 17 -12.74 -3.60 -1.85
CA ASN A 17 -12.23 -3.97 -3.17
C ASN A 17 -10.90 -4.73 -3.04
N ASP A 18 -10.99 -6.05 -3.19
CA ASP A 18 -9.84 -6.96 -3.06
C ASP A 18 -8.78 -6.74 -4.13
N GLU A 19 -9.16 -6.31 -5.33
CA GLU A 19 -8.21 -6.00 -6.41
C GLU A 19 -7.35 -4.79 -6.05
N ILE A 20 -8.00 -3.69 -5.63
CA ILE A 20 -7.30 -2.48 -5.20
C ILE A 20 -6.46 -2.79 -3.96
N ARG A 21 -6.99 -3.59 -3.04
CA ARG A 21 -6.27 -4.03 -1.84
C ARG A 21 -4.99 -4.78 -2.19
N ALA A 22 -5.08 -5.78 -3.06
CA ALA A 22 -3.93 -6.58 -3.48
C ALA A 22 -2.88 -5.71 -4.19
N TRP A 23 -3.31 -4.81 -5.06
CA TRP A 23 -2.41 -3.87 -5.73
C TRP A 23 -1.72 -2.93 -4.72
N ALA A 24 -2.48 -2.37 -3.78
CA ALA A 24 -1.97 -1.47 -2.75
C ALA A 24 -0.94 -2.18 -1.85
N GLU A 25 -1.21 -3.43 -1.45
CA GLU A 25 -0.27 -4.24 -0.65
C GLU A 25 1.06 -4.43 -1.38
N GLN A 26 1.03 -4.79 -2.67
CA GLN A 26 2.26 -4.97 -3.45
C GLN A 26 3.01 -3.65 -3.67
N TRP A 27 2.28 -2.56 -3.91
CA TRP A 27 2.88 -1.25 -4.09
C TRP A 27 3.57 -0.76 -2.81
N LEU A 28 2.92 -0.89 -1.66
CA LEU A 28 3.49 -0.55 -0.36
C LEU A 28 4.66 -1.47 0.01
N LYS A 29 4.55 -2.78 -0.27
CA LYS A 29 5.64 -3.74 -0.07
C LYS A 29 6.88 -3.37 -0.89
N ALA A 30 6.70 -3.00 -2.16
CA ALA A 30 7.80 -2.57 -3.01
C ALA A 30 8.47 -1.30 -2.47
N LYS A 31 7.70 -0.34 -1.96
CA LYS A 31 8.25 0.84 -1.29
C LYS A 31 9.04 0.49 -0.03
N GLU A 32 8.49 -0.35 0.84
CA GLU A 32 9.20 -0.80 2.05
C GLU A 32 10.49 -1.55 1.68
N ARG A 33 10.50 -2.32 0.58
CA ARG A 33 11.71 -3.00 0.10
C ARG A 33 12.85 -2.04 -0.26
N VAL A 34 12.51 -0.88 -0.85
CA VAL A 34 13.50 0.16 -1.16
C VAL A 34 14.09 0.74 0.13
N VAL A 35 13.26 0.96 1.16
CA VAL A 35 13.72 1.44 2.48
C VAL A 35 14.61 0.40 3.16
N GLN A 36 14.18 -0.87 3.16
CA GLN A 36 14.90 -2.00 3.75
C GLN A 36 15.84 -2.69 2.75
N SER A 37 16.56 -1.92 1.93
CA SER A 37 17.38 -2.43 0.82
C SER A 37 18.52 -3.35 1.25
N VAL A 38 18.96 -3.26 2.51
CA VAL A 38 20.07 -4.06 3.06
C VAL A 38 19.63 -5.44 3.55
N MET A 39 18.32 -5.67 3.76
CA MET A 39 17.81 -6.98 4.16
C MET A 39 17.93 -7.98 3.00
N THR A 40 18.22 -9.23 3.32
CA THR A 40 18.00 -10.33 2.36
C THR A 40 16.52 -10.48 2.06
N GLU A 41 16.19 -11.30 1.06
CA GLU A 41 14.80 -11.57 0.72
C GLU A 41 14.06 -12.26 1.88
N GLU A 42 14.67 -13.26 2.51
CA GLU A 42 14.07 -13.97 3.65
C GLU A 42 13.86 -13.08 4.87
N GLU A 43 14.83 -12.21 5.16
CA GLU A 43 14.73 -11.22 6.23
C GLU A 43 13.61 -10.21 5.94
N PHE A 44 13.53 -9.74 4.70
CA PHE A 44 12.50 -8.81 4.27
C PHE A 44 11.10 -9.42 4.32
N GLU A 45 10.92 -10.66 3.86
CA GLU A 45 9.63 -11.35 3.94
C GLU A 45 9.18 -11.55 5.39
N LYS A 46 10.12 -11.82 6.29
CA LYS A 46 9.83 -11.88 7.73
C LYS A 46 9.42 -10.50 8.24
N HIS A 47 10.19 -9.45 7.95
CA HIS A 47 9.89 -8.07 8.33
C HIS A 47 8.50 -7.64 7.84
N TRP A 48 8.20 -7.85 6.56
CA TRP A 48 6.93 -7.49 5.94
C TRP A 48 5.73 -8.11 6.64
N ARG A 49 5.80 -9.38 7.04
CA ARG A 49 4.70 -10.04 7.77
C ARG A 49 4.31 -9.30 9.04
N TYR A 50 5.26 -8.65 9.71
CA TYR A 50 5.01 -7.90 10.95
C TYR A 50 4.55 -6.46 10.70
N VAL A 51 5.15 -5.75 9.73
CA VAL A 51 4.82 -4.33 9.50
C VAL A 51 3.64 -4.12 8.56
N ARG A 52 3.23 -5.14 7.81
CA ARG A 52 2.16 -5.04 6.81
C ARG A 52 0.87 -4.42 7.35
N PRO A 53 0.32 -4.80 8.52
CA PRO A 53 -0.95 -4.23 8.98
C PRO A 53 -0.88 -2.71 9.16
N GLU A 54 0.18 -2.21 9.78
CA GLU A 54 0.44 -0.78 9.99
C GLU A 54 0.71 -0.08 8.67
N GLN A 55 1.55 -0.65 7.80
CA GLN A 55 1.85 -0.09 6.48
C GLN A 55 0.58 0.03 5.61
N MET A 56 -0.31 -0.97 5.65
CA MET A 56 -1.59 -0.94 4.95
C MET A 56 -2.55 0.11 5.53
N HIS A 57 -2.45 0.42 6.82
CA HIS A 57 -3.27 1.46 7.46
C HIS A 57 -2.74 2.86 7.20
N GLU A 58 -1.46 3.10 7.46
CA GLU A 58 -0.82 4.41 7.33
C GLU A 58 -0.64 4.80 5.86
N GLY A 59 -0.29 3.83 5.01
CA GLY A 59 -0.10 4.00 3.58
C GLY A 59 -1.39 4.00 2.75
N ALA A 60 -2.57 3.86 3.37
CA ALA A 60 -3.83 3.67 2.64
C ALA A 60 -4.15 4.81 1.67
N ILE A 61 -4.03 6.07 2.11
CA ILE A 61 -4.29 7.25 1.27
C ILE A 61 -3.35 7.25 0.07
N GLU A 62 -2.06 7.03 0.33
CA GLU A 62 -1.02 7.11 -0.68
C GLU A 62 -1.21 6.01 -1.73
N ALA A 63 -1.39 4.77 -1.30
CA ALA A 63 -1.56 3.63 -2.19
C ALA A 63 -2.84 3.76 -3.03
N VAL A 64 -3.98 4.12 -2.46
CA VAL A 64 -5.22 4.32 -3.24
C VAL A 64 -5.08 5.48 -4.23
N THR A 65 -4.39 6.56 -3.83
CA THR A 65 -4.13 7.68 -4.73
C THR A 65 -3.24 7.26 -5.91
N ALA A 66 -2.19 6.50 -5.64
CA ALA A 66 -1.30 5.96 -6.68
C ALA A 66 -2.05 5.01 -7.64
N TYR A 67 -2.95 4.16 -7.13
CA TYR A 67 -3.79 3.31 -7.97
C TYR A 67 -4.70 4.14 -8.88
N ARG A 68 -5.37 5.16 -8.32
CA ARG A 68 -6.22 6.07 -9.11
C ARG A 68 -5.43 6.77 -10.20
N GLN A 69 -4.26 7.30 -9.87
CA GLN A 69 -3.38 7.97 -10.84
C GLN A 69 -2.96 7.02 -11.97
N ARG A 70 -2.56 5.78 -11.64
CA ARG A 70 -2.19 4.75 -12.62
C ARG A 70 -3.32 4.45 -13.62
N ASN A 71 -4.58 4.42 -13.17
CA ASN A 71 -5.74 4.04 -14.01
C ASN A 71 -6.50 5.24 -14.60
N THR A 72 -6.08 6.47 -14.30
CA THR A 72 -6.60 7.68 -14.97
C THR A 72 -5.74 8.05 -16.19
N LEU A 73 -4.56 7.42 -16.32
CA LEU A 73 -3.70 7.42 -17.52
C LEU A 73 -4.10 6.27 -18.44
#